data_AF-A0A7C4RY83-F1
#
_entry.id   AF-A0A7C4RY83-F1
#
_cell.length_a   1.000
_cell.length_b   1.000
_cell.length_c   1.000
_cell.angle_alpha   90.00
_cell.angle_beta   90.00
_cell.angle_gamma   90.00
#
_symmetry.space_group_name_H-M   'P 1'
#
loop_
_entity.id
_entity.type
_entity.pdbx_description
1 polymer ?
#
loop_
_entity_poly.entity_id
_entity_poly.type
_entity_poly.pdbx_seq_one_letter_code
_entity_poly.pdbx_strand_id
1 'polypeptide(L)'
;MTKKKIFISFDYEGLAGVTSWNDVEKKSSDFKRYEMLRQLKAFLKGLEGCEVTLVDSHAAGDNIPWEITEEFPYVTLVSGGVRQYYMMYGIDESFDFAVFFGYHAGIGTLHANMDHTYSSSSIHNIWINGVEMNEALINAAFAGLFNVPLGCLIGDDKVITQTSKILPKVLSVETKKFIGRHSAIMKPMGTLLNELEQCAKELSTKSREDFEIFRFSSPIEMVVEFSDTLRADLVSSMPLVERVDGRKVRIKHDDYKVIFEALLAMTYICAAARILV
;
A
#
# COMPACT_ATOMS: atom_id res chain seq x y z
N MET A 1 10.95 -17.19 23.79
CA MET A 1 9.98 -17.16 22.68
C MET A 1 10.66 -16.45 21.53
N THR A 2 10.52 -16.93 20.30
CA THR A 2 11.03 -16.21 19.12
C THR A 2 10.33 -14.86 19.02
N LYS A 3 11.08 -13.80 18.69
CA LYS A 3 10.50 -12.48 18.46
C LYS A 3 9.58 -12.54 17.26
N LYS A 4 8.45 -11.81 17.31
CA LYS A 4 7.57 -11.68 16.15
C LYS A 4 8.26 -10.89 15.04
N LYS A 5 8.07 -11.32 13.80
CA LYS A 5 8.56 -10.64 12.60
C LYS A 5 7.41 -9.89 11.93
N ILE A 6 7.55 -8.58 11.81
CA ILE A 6 6.54 -7.70 11.23
C ILE A 6 7.07 -7.10 9.93
N PHE A 7 6.34 -7.34 8.85
CA PHE A 7 6.57 -6.68 7.56
C PHE A 7 5.72 -5.41 7.50
N ILE A 8 6.33 -4.25 7.34
CA ILE A 8 5.61 -2.98 7.20
C ILE A 8 5.84 -2.45 5.78
N SER A 9 4.78 -2.40 4.96
CA SER A 9 4.78 -1.58 3.76
C SER A 9 4.27 -0.19 4.14
N PHE A 10 5.13 0.80 3.96
CA PHE A 10 4.85 2.19 4.25
C PHE A 10 4.46 2.96 3.00
N ASP A 11 3.34 3.64 3.05
CA ASP A 11 2.86 4.60 2.07
C ASP A 11 2.50 5.94 2.74
N TYR A 12 2.30 6.99 1.95
CA TYR A 12 2.31 8.36 2.45
C TYR A 12 0.93 9.03 2.46
N GLU A 13 0.14 8.79 1.42
CA GLU A 13 -1.08 9.53 1.12
C GLU A 13 -2.13 9.35 2.20
N GLY A 14 -2.19 8.18 2.83
CA GLY A 14 -3.12 7.86 3.89
C GLY A 14 -2.79 8.47 5.25
N LEU A 15 -1.72 9.25 5.40
CA LEU A 15 -1.34 9.82 6.69
C LEU A 15 -2.16 11.07 7.06
N ALA A 16 -2.31 11.29 8.36
CA ALA A 16 -2.85 12.55 8.86
C ALA A 16 -1.87 13.69 8.54
N GLY A 17 -2.41 14.86 8.20
CA GLY A 17 -1.63 15.99 7.74
C GLY A 17 -1.32 15.96 6.26
N VAL A 18 -1.64 14.90 5.50
CA VAL A 18 -1.45 14.83 4.04
C VAL A 18 -2.78 15.02 3.33
N THR A 19 -2.84 15.92 2.36
CA THR A 19 -4.07 16.18 1.58
C THR A 19 -3.86 16.27 0.08
N SER A 20 -2.63 16.49 -0.37
CA SER A 20 -2.31 16.71 -1.77
C SER A 20 -0.93 16.16 -2.13
N TRP A 21 -0.68 15.98 -3.43
CA TRP A 21 0.62 15.52 -3.95
C TRP A 21 1.78 16.44 -3.52
N ASN A 22 1.52 17.73 -3.40
CA ASN A 22 2.51 18.70 -2.91
C ASN A 22 2.95 18.44 -1.47
N ASP A 23 2.19 17.68 -0.68
CA ASP A 23 2.56 17.33 0.70
C ASP A 23 3.52 16.13 0.77
N VAL A 24 3.61 15.34 -0.30
CA VAL A 24 4.42 14.11 -0.37
C VAL A 24 5.63 14.24 -1.28
N GLU A 25 5.70 15.31 -2.09
CA GLU A 25 6.88 15.61 -2.89
C GLU A 25 8.09 15.99 -2.01
N LYS A 26 9.30 15.56 -2.39
CA LYS A 26 10.54 15.88 -1.66
C LYS A 26 10.88 17.37 -1.57
N LYS A 27 10.30 18.19 -2.45
CA LYS A 27 10.45 19.66 -2.43
C LYS A 27 9.45 20.34 -1.49
N SER A 28 8.53 19.58 -0.91
CA SER A 28 7.56 20.09 0.06
C SER A 28 8.23 20.51 1.36
N SER A 29 7.53 21.33 2.16
CA SER A 29 8.05 21.81 3.43
C SER A 29 8.42 20.66 4.36
N ASP A 30 9.62 20.72 4.97
CA ASP A 30 10.13 19.75 5.96
C ASP A 30 9.10 19.38 7.05
N PHE A 31 8.15 20.28 7.32
CA PHE A 31 7.04 20.07 8.25
C PHE A 31 6.23 18.78 7.98
N LYS A 32 5.86 18.48 6.74
CA LYS A 32 5.02 17.29 6.44
C LYS A 32 5.82 16.00 6.63
N ARG A 33 7.12 16.03 6.29
CA ARG A 33 8.07 14.94 6.60
C ARG A 33 8.21 14.70 8.09
N TYR A 34 8.26 15.77 8.88
CA TYR A 34 8.29 15.66 10.34
C TYR A 34 7.02 15.01 10.90
N GLU A 35 5.83 15.39 10.43
CA GLU A 35 4.57 14.79 10.90
C GLU A 35 4.39 13.33 10.46
N MET A 36 4.88 12.97 9.27
CA MET A 36 4.96 11.57 8.84
C MET A 36 5.82 10.75 9.81
N LEU A 37 7.01 11.24 10.14
CA LEU A 37 7.93 10.53 11.02
C LEU A 37 7.35 10.37 12.41
N ARG A 38 6.65 11.38 12.95
CA ARG A 38 6.00 11.26 14.25
C ARG A 38 4.98 10.13 14.30
N GLN A 39 4.16 9.99 13.26
CA GLN A 39 3.17 8.91 13.15
C GLN A 39 3.86 7.55 13.06
N LEU A 40 4.85 7.40 12.16
CA LEU A 40 5.59 6.14 12.01
C LEU A 40 6.33 5.74 13.31
N LYS A 41 7.01 6.69 13.95
CA LYS A 41 7.71 6.46 15.22
C LYS A 41 6.78 6.03 16.35
N ALA A 42 5.57 6.60 16.42
CA ALA A 42 4.58 6.18 17.42
C ALA A 42 4.15 4.72 17.24
N PHE A 43 3.94 4.29 15.99
CA PHE A 43 3.64 2.90 15.69
C PHE A 43 4.83 1.97 16.00
N LEU A 44 6.04 2.35 15.59
CA LEU A 44 7.25 1.56 15.89
C LEU A 44 7.44 1.37 17.40
N LYS A 45 7.23 2.41 18.23
CA LYS A 45 7.30 2.27 19.71
C LYS A 45 6.43 1.13 20.26
N GLY A 46 5.27 0.86 19.66
CA GLY A 46 4.41 -0.25 20.08
C GLY A 46 4.90 -1.64 19.66
N LEU A 47 5.89 -1.71 18.77
CA LEU A 47 6.53 -2.96 18.29
C LEU A 47 7.86 -3.26 18.99
N GLU A 48 8.21 -2.56 20.07
CA GLU A 48 9.41 -2.88 20.84
C GLU A 48 9.39 -4.36 21.28
N GLY A 49 10.49 -5.07 20.98
CA GLY A 49 10.57 -6.53 21.19
C GLY A 49 10.26 -7.38 19.96
N CYS A 50 9.74 -6.80 18.86
CA CYS A 50 9.62 -7.44 17.55
C CYS A 50 10.88 -7.24 16.69
N GLU A 51 10.95 -7.96 15.58
CA GLU A 51 11.84 -7.67 14.44
C GLU A 51 10.99 -7.05 13.33
N VAL A 52 11.45 -5.95 12.74
CA VAL A 52 10.67 -5.19 11.76
C VAL A 52 11.42 -5.04 10.45
N THR A 53 10.79 -5.41 9.35
CA THR A 53 11.23 -5.00 8.00
C THR A 53 10.30 -3.90 7.52
N LEU A 54 10.84 -2.69 7.38
CA LEU A 54 10.12 -1.50 6.95
C LEU A 54 10.46 -1.21 5.49
N VAL A 55 9.46 -1.26 4.62
CA VAL A 55 9.60 -1.06 3.18
C VAL A 55 8.95 0.25 2.79
N ASP A 56 9.77 1.21 2.38
CA ASP A 56 9.29 2.48 1.85
C ASP A 56 8.69 2.27 0.45
N SER A 57 7.37 2.36 0.38
CA SER A 57 6.54 1.91 -0.73
C SER A 57 5.85 3.07 -1.45
N HIS A 58 6.27 4.31 -1.18
CA HIS A 58 5.71 5.51 -1.82
C HIS A 58 6.63 6.07 -2.90
N ALA A 59 6.11 6.31 -4.10
CA ALA A 59 6.83 6.88 -5.25
C ALA A 59 8.20 6.22 -5.55
N ALA A 60 9.32 6.89 -5.28
CA ALA A 60 10.66 6.32 -5.50
C ALA A 60 11.15 5.42 -4.34
N GLY A 61 10.36 5.29 -3.27
CA GLY A 61 10.66 4.47 -2.09
C GLY A 61 11.78 5.02 -1.21
N ASP A 62 11.99 6.34 -1.18
CA ASP A 62 13.13 6.99 -0.54
C ASP A 62 12.75 8.24 0.27
N ASN A 63 11.65 8.11 1.02
CA ASN A 63 11.01 9.11 1.85
C ASN A 63 11.43 8.99 3.33
N ILE A 64 11.62 7.76 3.81
CA ILE A 64 12.00 7.47 5.19
C ILE A 64 13.52 7.66 5.37
N PRO A 65 13.98 8.53 6.30
CA PRO A 65 15.39 8.68 6.61
C PRO A 65 15.96 7.40 7.23
N TRP A 66 17.15 7.00 6.79
CA TRP A 66 17.83 5.81 7.31
C TRP A 66 18.13 5.91 8.81
N GLU A 67 18.36 7.12 9.31
CA GLU A 67 18.63 7.45 10.71
C GLU A 67 17.51 7.00 11.67
N ILE A 68 16.31 6.65 11.18
CA ILE A 68 15.27 6.03 11.99
C ILE A 68 15.77 4.75 12.68
N THR A 69 16.74 4.03 12.09
CA THR A 69 17.30 2.80 12.67
C THR A 69 18.20 3.06 13.87
N GLU A 70 18.63 4.30 14.12
CA GLU A 70 19.34 4.67 15.35
C GLU A 70 18.39 4.65 16.55
N GLU A 71 17.19 5.22 16.39
CA GLU A 71 16.15 5.23 17.43
C GLU A 71 15.46 3.87 17.56
N PHE A 72 15.34 3.12 16.45
CA PHE A 72 14.68 1.82 16.39
C PHE A 72 15.62 0.74 15.83
N PRO A 73 16.58 0.23 16.62
CA PRO A 73 17.63 -0.69 16.15
C PRO A 73 17.14 -2.08 15.74
N TYR A 74 15.86 -2.41 15.97
CA TYR A 74 15.21 -3.64 15.52
C TYR A 74 14.51 -3.50 14.14
N VAL A 75 14.63 -2.32 13.50
CA VAL A 75 14.08 -2.04 12.18
C VAL A 75 15.15 -2.20 11.11
N THR A 76 14.85 -2.99 10.09
CA THR A 76 15.59 -3.02 8.81
C THR A 76 14.81 -2.21 7.79
N LEU A 77 15.42 -1.15 7.25
CA LEU A 77 14.80 -0.28 6.24
C LEU A 77 15.16 -0.74 4.82
N VAL A 78 14.14 -0.94 3.98
CA VAL A 78 14.26 -1.07 2.52
C VAL A 78 13.90 0.26 1.89
N SER A 79 14.86 0.87 1.18
CA SER A 79 14.71 2.17 0.55
C SER A 79 15.27 2.18 -0.89
N GLY A 80 14.71 3.05 -1.73
CA GLY A 80 15.03 3.24 -3.15
C GLY A 80 14.34 2.27 -4.09
N GLY A 81 14.07 2.73 -5.32
CA GLY A 81 13.63 1.93 -6.47
C GLY A 81 14.64 2.05 -7.63
N VAL A 82 14.55 1.23 -8.69
CA VAL A 82 13.54 0.21 -9.04
C VAL A 82 13.90 -1.16 -8.45
N ARG A 83 12.91 -1.89 -7.92
CA ARG A 83 13.08 -3.23 -7.33
C ARG A 83 11.89 -4.15 -7.62
N GLN A 84 12.14 -5.46 -7.72
CA GLN A 84 11.09 -6.47 -7.85
C GLN A 84 10.12 -6.41 -6.66
N TYR A 85 8.86 -6.68 -6.91
CA TYR A 85 7.75 -6.66 -5.95
C TYR A 85 7.53 -5.33 -5.20
N TYR A 86 8.30 -4.28 -5.51
CA TYR A 86 8.17 -2.90 -5.02
C TYR A 86 7.70 -2.76 -3.55
N MET A 87 6.39 -2.59 -3.31
CA MET A 87 5.78 -2.42 -1.98
C MET A 87 5.93 -3.64 -1.07
N MET A 88 6.10 -4.82 -1.67
CA MET A 88 6.14 -6.13 -1.02
C MET A 88 7.51 -6.79 -1.11
N TYR A 89 8.58 -6.03 -1.41
CA TYR A 89 9.93 -6.57 -1.51
C TYR A 89 10.38 -7.19 -0.18
N GLY A 90 10.84 -8.44 -0.24
CA GLY A 90 11.46 -9.14 0.89
C GLY A 90 10.48 -9.83 1.85
N ILE A 91 9.17 -9.78 1.59
CA ILE A 91 8.22 -10.60 2.37
C ILE A 91 8.40 -12.09 2.04
N ASP A 92 8.35 -12.93 3.07
CA ASP A 92 8.44 -14.39 2.99
C ASP A 92 7.60 -15.05 4.10
N GLU A 93 7.61 -16.38 4.17
CA GLU A 93 6.82 -17.15 5.15
C GLU A 93 7.29 -17.01 6.61
N SER A 94 8.44 -16.37 6.85
CA SER A 94 8.98 -16.16 8.19
C SER A 94 8.32 -15.00 8.94
N PHE A 95 7.60 -14.12 8.22
CA PHE A 95 6.85 -13.03 8.83
C PHE A 95 5.56 -13.53 9.50
N ASP A 96 5.23 -12.93 10.64
CA ASP A 96 3.98 -13.19 11.34
C ASP A 96 2.84 -12.34 10.79
N PHE A 97 3.11 -11.07 10.49
CA PHE A 97 2.10 -10.13 10.01
C PHE A 97 2.66 -9.18 8.97
N ALA A 98 1.83 -8.84 7.99
CA ALA A 98 1.98 -7.64 7.19
C ALA A 98 1.23 -6.48 7.86
N VAL A 99 1.78 -5.28 7.75
CA VAL A 99 1.19 -4.01 8.16
C VAL A 99 1.26 -3.06 6.98
N PHE A 100 0.14 -2.44 6.66
CA PHE A 100 0.04 -1.42 5.63
C PHE A 100 -0.15 -0.07 6.30
N PHE A 101 0.89 0.75 6.27
CA PHE A 101 0.98 1.98 7.03
C PHE A 101 0.84 3.20 6.12
N GLY A 102 -0.16 4.05 6.37
CA GLY A 102 -0.39 5.25 5.55
C GLY A 102 -1.00 4.97 4.19
N TYR A 103 -1.74 3.87 4.05
CA TYR A 103 -2.42 3.49 2.81
C TYR A 103 -3.66 4.33 2.56
N HIS A 104 -4.07 4.42 1.30
CA HIS A 104 -5.22 5.22 0.87
C HIS A 104 -6.23 4.40 0.07
N ALA A 105 -7.42 4.99 -0.13
CA ALA A 105 -8.49 4.34 -0.89
C ALA A 105 -8.12 4.11 -2.36
N GLY A 106 -8.73 3.08 -2.96
CA GLY A 106 -8.54 2.73 -4.37
C GLY A 106 -9.06 3.80 -5.32
N ILE A 107 -8.57 3.80 -6.56
CA ILE A 107 -8.96 4.77 -7.60
C ILE A 107 -10.49 4.79 -7.81
N GLY A 108 -11.08 5.98 -7.96
CA GLY A 108 -12.51 6.10 -8.26
C GLY A 108 -13.43 5.93 -7.05
N THR A 109 -12.87 5.66 -5.86
CA THR A 109 -13.65 5.52 -4.62
C THR A 109 -14.42 6.79 -4.32
N LEU A 110 -15.75 6.65 -4.18
CA LEU A 110 -16.61 7.77 -3.80
C LEU A 110 -16.20 8.29 -2.42
N HIS A 111 -16.02 9.62 -2.33
CA HIS A 111 -15.65 10.32 -1.11
C HIS A 111 -14.29 9.88 -0.53
N ALA A 112 -13.27 9.76 -1.38
CA ALA A 112 -11.90 9.45 -0.95
C ALA A 112 -10.92 10.59 -1.27
N ASN A 113 -9.94 10.77 -0.39
CA ASN A 113 -8.86 11.74 -0.56
C ASN A 113 -7.69 11.07 -1.28
N MET A 114 -7.14 11.72 -2.31
CA MET A 114 -6.01 11.21 -3.10
C MET A 114 -6.22 9.78 -3.64
N ASP A 115 -7.46 9.41 -3.97
CA ASP A 115 -7.82 8.09 -4.45
C ASP A 115 -7.02 7.71 -5.71
N HIS A 116 -6.32 6.57 -5.62
CA HIS A 116 -5.66 5.94 -6.76
C HIS A 116 -5.28 4.49 -6.45
N THR A 117 -4.69 3.80 -7.43
CA THR A 117 -4.14 2.45 -7.25
C THR A 117 -2.90 2.31 -8.15
N TYR A 118 -1.73 2.26 -7.52
CA TYR A 118 -0.35 2.31 -8.03
C TYR A 118 0.03 3.54 -8.89
N SER A 119 -0.86 4.03 -9.74
CA SER A 119 -0.58 5.18 -10.60
C SER A 119 -1.81 6.05 -10.82
N SER A 120 -1.91 7.14 -10.05
CA SER A 120 -2.98 8.14 -10.17
C SER A 120 -3.04 8.81 -11.54
N SER A 121 -1.91 8.88 -12.26
CA SER A 121 -1.85 9.49 -13.58
C SER A 121 -2.23 8.54 -14.73
N SER A 122 -2.35 7.24 -14.47
CA SER A 122 -2.41 6.24 -15.53
C SER A 122 -3.54 5.25 -15.40
N ILE A 123 -3.85 4.81 -14.19
CA ILE A 123 -4.83 3.76 -13.93
C ILE A 123 -6.14 4.41 -13.49
N HIS A 124 -7.24 3.95 -14.07
CA HIS A 124 -8.59 4.36 -13.71
C HIS A 124 -9.32 3.32 -12.86
N ASN A 125 -9.08 2.03 -13.08
CA ASN A 125 -9.62 0.93 -12.26
C ASN A 125 -8.75 -0.33 -12.39
N ILE A 126 -8.77 -1.18 -11.37
CA ILE A 126 -8.21 -2.53 -11.42
C ILE A 126 -9.23 -3.51 -10.86
N TRP A 127 -9.45 -4.60 -11.58
CA TRP A 127 -10.19 -5.76 -11.08
C TRP A 127 -9.32 -7.00 -11.12
N ILE A 128 -9.40 -7.82 -10.07
CA ILE A 128 -8.78 -9.15 -10.05
C ILE A 128 -9.87 -10.16 -9.72
N ASN A 129 -10.08 -11.13 -10.60
CA ASN A 129 -11.19 -12.10 -10.55
C ASN A 129 -12.56 -11.43 -10.33
N GLY A 130 -12.78 -10.29 -10.99
CA GLY A 130 -14.03 -9.51 -10.92
C GLY A 130 -14.20 -8.65 -9.66
N VAL A 131 -13.28 -8.72 -8.70
CA VAL A 131 -13.30 -7.88 -7.50
C VAL A 131 -12.53 -6.59 -7.77
N GLU A 132 -13.13 -5.44 -7.46
CA GLU A 132 -12.48 -4.13 -7.55
C GLU A 132 -11.37 -4.01 -6.49
N MET A 133 -10.20 -3.54 -6.91
CA MET A 133 -9.00 -3.55 -6.10
C MET A 133 -8.59 -2.16 -5.62
N ASN A 134 -8.02 -2.11 -4.42
CA ASN A 134 -7.12 -1.05 -3.97
C ASN A 134 -5.73 -1.67 -3.70
N GLU A 135 -4.75 -0.85 -3.36
CA GLU A 135 -3.39 -1.33 -3.08
C GLU A 135 -3.34 -2.26 -1.87
N ALA A 136 -4.13 -1.99 -0.82
CA ALA A 136 -4.21 -2.84 0.35
C ALA A 136 -4.63 -4.28 0.00
N LEU A 137 -5.64 -4.48 -0.85
CA LEU A 137 -6.10 -5.82 -1.24
C LEU A 137 -5.10 -6.53 -2.16
N ILE A 138 -4.49 -5.81 -3.11
CA ILE A 138 -3.46 -6.36 -4.00
C ILE A 138 -2.24 -6.82 -3.18
N ASN A 139 -1.76 -5.98 -2.28
CA ASN A 139 -0.62 -6.28 -1.42
C ASN A 139 -0.95 -7.36 -0.38
N ALA A 140 -2.17 -7.38 0.17
CA ALA A 140 -2.63 -8.44 1.08
C ALA A 140 -2.66 -9.80 0.38
N ALA A 141 -3.11 -9.86 -0.87
CA ALA A 141 -3.09 -11.09 -1.65
C ALA A 141 -1.66 -11.58 -1.93
N PHE A 142 -0.72 -10.64 -2.13
CA PHE A 142 0.69 -10.96 -2.33
C PHE A 142 1.33 -11.52 -1.05
N ALA A 143 1.11 -10.88 0.11
CA ALA A 143 1.49 -11.41 1.41
C ALA A 143 0.87 -12.79 1.68
N GLY A 144 -0.37 -12.96 1.22
CA GLY A 144 -1.09 -14.21 1.24
C GLY A 144 -0.30 -15.36 0.62
N LEU A 145 0.47 -15.16 -0.46
CA LEU A 145 1.29 -16.22 -1.07
C LEU A 145 2.23 -16.93 -0.06
N PHE A 146 2.65 -16.21 0.97
CA PHE A 146 3.57 -16.68 2.01
C PHE A 146 2.86 -17.09 3.30
N ASN A 147 1.52 -17.18 3.29
CA ASN A 147 0.66 -17.38 4.47
C ASN A 147 0.81 -16.25 5.50
N VAL A 148 1.17 -15.04 5.08
CA VAL A 148 1.29 -13.88 5.98
C VAL A 148 -0.03 -13.09 5.94
N PRO A 149 -0.79 -13.03 7.04
CA PRO A 149 -2.01 -12.22 7.10
C PRO A 149 -1.69 -10.72 7.17
N LEU A 150 -2.61 -9.91 6.66
CA LEU A 150 -2.64 -8.49 6.98
C LEU A 150 -3.11 -8.34 8.43
N GLY A 151 -2.20 -7.94 9.33
CA GLY A 151 -2.52 -7.77 10.74
C GLY A 151 -3.04 -6.38 11.06
N CYS A 152 -2.54 -5.35 10.37
CA CYS A 152 -2.92 -3.97 10.62
C CYS A 152 -2.94 -3.11 9.35
N LEU A 153 -3.94 -2.22 9.25
CA LEU A 153 -4.11 -1.23 8.19
C LEU A 153 -4.28 0.17 8.80
N ILE A 154 -3.37 1.08 8.50
CA ILE A 154 -3.39 2.47 8.92
C ILE A 154 -3.61 3.32 7.67
N GLY A 155 -4.64 4.17 7.68
CA GLY A 155 -5.00 4.96 6.50
C GLY A 155 -6.24 5.81 6.68
N ASP A 156 -6.77 6.33 5.58
CA ASP A 156 -8.03 7.08 5.60
C ASP A 156 -9.26 6.18 5.84
N ASP A 157 -10.40 6.80 6.13
CA ASP A 157 -11.65 6.09 6.44
C ASP A 157 -12.13 5.16 5.31
N LYS A 158 -11.84 5.50 4.05
CA LYS A 158 -12.29 4.73 2.88
C LYS A 158 -11.42 3.52 2.60
N VAL A 159 -10.09 3.57 2.75
CA VAL A 159 -9.28 2.34 2.61
C VAL A 159 -9.67 1.29 3.64
N ILE A 160 -9.96 1.72 4.87
CA ILE A 160 -10.42 0.85 5.96
C ILE A 160 -11.80 0.27 5.61
N THR A 161 -12.74 1.11 5.16
CA THR A 161 -14.08 0.67 4.77
C THR A 161 -14.03 -0.30 3.57
N GLN A 162 -13.15 -0.09 2.59
CA GLN A 162 -13.00 -0.99 1.45
C GLN A 162 -12.43 -2.34 1.87
N THR A 163 -11.33 -2.30 2.63
CA THR A 163 -10.58 -3.52 3.00
C THR A 163 -11.37 -4.38 3.98
N SER A 164 -12.08 -3.77 4.95
CA SER A 164 -12.88 -4.49 5.95
C SER A 164 -14.06 -5.29 5.37
N LYS A 165 -14.51 -4.98 4.15
CA LYS A 165 -15.52 -5.81 3.45
C LYS A 165 -15.01 -7.22 3.14
N ILE A 166 -13.68 -7.37 3.01
CA ILE A 166 -13.02 -8.64 2.65
C ILE A 166 -12.23 -9.18 3.83
N LEU A 167 -11.55 -8.32 4.59
CA LEU A 167 -10.67 -8.67 5.71
C LEU A 167 -11.16 -7.98 7.01
N PRO A 168 -12.26 -8.44 7.61
CA PRO A 168 -12.94 -7.74 8.70
C PRO A 168 -12.18 -7.81 10.04
N LYS A 169 -11.22 -8.72 10.22
CA LYS A 169 -10.46 -8.86 11.48
C LYS A 169 -9.17 -8.04 11.52
N VAL A 170 -8.80 -7.37 10.43
CA VAL A 170 -7.62 -6.50 10.36
C VAL A 170 -7.76 -5.38 11.39
N LEU A 171 -6.74 -5.19 12.24
CA LEU A 171 -6.71 -4.04 13.14
C LEU A 171 -6.57 -2.77 12.30
N SER A 172 -7.34 -1.73 12.59
CA SER A 172 -7.32 -0.51 11.77
C SER A 172 -7.20 0.76 12.59
N VAL A 173 -6.39 1.70 12.10
CA VAL A 173 -6.30 3.06 12.65
C VAL A 173 -6.64 4.07 11.56
N GLU A 174 -7.80 4.72 11.69
CA GLU A 174 -8.21 5.83 10.82
C GLU A 174 -7.38 7.07 11.12
N THR A 175 -6.76 7.68 10.11
CA THR A 175 -5.91 8.87 10.28
C THR A 175 -6.65 10.16 9.91
N LYS A 176 -7.60 10.09 8.97
CA LYS A 176 -8.32 11.23 8.42
C LYS A 176 -9.63 10.81 7.75
N LYS A 177 -10.53 11.77 7.60
CA LYS A 177 -11.81 11.62 6.88
C LYS A 177 -11.91 12.55 5.69
N PHE A 178 -12.48 12.07 4.60
CA PHE A 178 -12.69 12.86 3.39
C PHE A 178 -13.54 14.12 3.61
N ILE A 179 -13.16 15.20 2.92
CA ILE A 179 -14.03 16.32 2.54
C ILE A 179 -14.08 16.46 1.01
N GLY A 180 -12.91 16.32 0.36
CA GLY A 180 -12.71 16.43 -1.08
C GLY A 180 -11.46 15.66 -1.52
N ARG A 181 -11.26 15.52 -2.85
CA ARG A 181 -10.10 14.79 -3.40
C ARG A 181 -8.76 15.30 -2.87
N HIS A 182 -8.71 16.59 -2.49
CA HIS A 182 -7.54 17.24 -1.90
C HIS A 182 -7.81 17.96 -0.57
N SER A 183 -8.82 17.52 0.19
CA SER A 183 -9.13 18.07 1.51
C SER A 183 -9.69 17.01 2.44
N ALA A 184 -9.31 17.07 3.72
CA ALA A 184 -9.68 16.07 4.71
C ALA A 184 -9.75 16.67 6.13
N ILE A 185 -10.57 16.06 6.99
CA ILE A 185 -10.57 16.28 8.44
C ILE A 185 -9.52 15.36 9.03
N MET A 186 -8.50 15.92 9.69
CA MET A 186 -7.43 15.14 10.30
C MET A 186 -7.84 14.66 11.69
N LYS A 187 -7.50 13.42 12.03
CA LYS A 187 -7.59 12.96 13.42
C LYS A 187 -6.67 13.83 14.30
N PRO A 188 -7.12 14.25 15.49
CA PRO A 188 -6.27 15.01 16.41
C PRO A 188 -4.96 14.27 16.70
N MET A 189 -3.82 14.96 16.53
CA MET A 189 -2.49 14.35 16.56
C MET A 189 -2.23 13.52 17.82
N GLY A 190 -2.51 14.06 19.01
CA GLY A 190 -2.27 13.33 20.27
C GLY A 190 -3.08 12.04 20.37
N THR A 191 -4.33 12.06 19.89
CA THR A 191 -5.18 10.87 19.81
C THR A 191 -4.61 9.87 18.81
N LEU A 192 -4.24 10.31 17.62
CA LEU A 192 -3.69 9.44 16.57
C LEU A 192 -2.39 8.75 17.01
N LEU A 193 -1.43 9.49 17.58
CA LEU A 193 -0.16 8.89 18.02
C LEU A 193 -0.38 7.83 19.11
N ASN A 194 -1.30 8.07 20.04
CA ASN A 194 -1.67 7.08 21.05
C ASN A 194 -2.33 5.84 20.43
N GLU A 195 -3.28 6.01 19.50
CA GLU A 195 -3.93 4.89 18.82
C GLU A 195 -2.95 4.05 17.98
N LEU A 196 -2.00 4.69 17.30
CA LEU A 196 -0.96 3.99 16.54
C LEU A 196 -0.08 3.13 17.44
N GLU A 197 0.39 3.68 18.56
CA GLU A 197 1.20 2.94 19.53
C GLU A 197 0.41 1.77 20.14
N GLN A 198 -0.86 1.99 20.50
CA GLN A 198 -1.70 0.93 21.08
C GLN A 198 -2.04 -0.16 20.07
N CYS A 199 -2.32 0.19 18.81
CA CYS A 199 -2.60 -0.78 17.76
C CYS A 199 -1.39 -1.67 17.48
N ALA A 200 -0.18 -1.10 17.47
CA ALA A 200 1.06 -1.85 17.36
C ALA A 200 1.28 -2.80 18.55
N LYS A 201 1.04 -2.33 19.78
CA LYS A 201 1.10 -3.18 20.99
C LYS A 201 0.08 -4.31 20.96
N GLU A 202 -1.13 -4.04 20.48
CA GLU A 202 -2.14 -5.07 20.32
C GLU A 202 -1.66 -6.13 19.32
N LEU A 203 -1.22 -5.71 18.13
CA LEU A 203 -0.70 -6.63 17.10
C LEU A 203 0.46 -7.49 17.61
N SER A 204 1.38 -6.91 18.38
CA SER A 204 2.53 -7.64 18.95
C SER A 204 2.12 -8.72 19.96
N THR A 205 0.86 -8.77 20.39
CA THR A 205 0.31 -9.83 21.26
C THR A 205 -0.62 -10.85 20.57
N LYS A 206 -1.14 -10.56 19.36
CA LYS A 206 -2.09 -11.44 18.63
C LYS A 206 -1.49 -12.73 18.06
N SER A 207 -2.31 -13.75 17.82
CA SER A 207 -1.90 -14.92 17.06
C SER A 207 -2.14 -14.72 15.57
N ARG A 208 -1.38 -15.39 14.70
CA ARG A 208 -1.60 -15.32 13.24
C ARG A 208 -2.98 -15.84 12.85
N GLU A 209 -3.44 -16.84 13.58
CA GLU A 209 -4.73 -17.53 13.43
C GLU A 209 -5.93 -16.62 13.74
N ASP A 210 -5.69 -15.47 14.39
CA ASP A 210 -6.73 -14.48 14.65
C ASP A 210 -7.16 -13.75 13.36
N PHE A 211 -6.40 -13.87 12.26
CA PHE A 211 -6.58 -13.11 11.01
C PHE A 211 -6.77 -14.00 9.79
N GLU A 212 -7.46 -13.48 8.77
CA GLU A 212 -7.64 -14.17 7.49
C GLU A 212 -6.41 -14.07 6.58
N ILE A 213 -6.13 -15.17 5.87
CA ILE A 213 -5.21 -15.18 4.73
C ILE A 213 -6.00 -14.86 3.46
N PHE A 214 -5.64 -13.78 2.78
CA PHE A 214 -6.25 -13.40 1.52
C PHE A 214 -5.46 -13.94 0.32
N ARG A 215 -6.11 -14.66 -0.59
CA ARG A 215 -5.50 -15.21 -1.82
C ARG A 215 -6.53 -15.26 -2.94
N PHE A 216 -6.07 -15.17 -4.17
CA PHE A 216 -6.88 -15.47 -5.35
C PHE A 216 -6.78 -16.96 -5.72
N SER A 217 -7.88 -17.53 -6.18
CA SER A 217 -7.89 -18.84 -6.83
C SER A 217 -7.43 -18.71 -8.28
N SER A 218 -6.60 -19.63 -8.74
CA SER A 218 -6.20 -19.74 -10.14
C SER A 218 -7.37 -20.31 -11.00
N PRO A 219 -7.46 -19.94 -12.29
CA PRO A 219 -6.64 -18.94 -12.97
C PRO A 219 -6.96 -17.52 -12.49
N ILE A 220 -5.95 -16.67 -12.40
CA ILE A 220 -6.09 -15.29 -11.93
C ILE A 220 -6.21 -14.39 -13.14
N GLU A 221 -7.33 -13.68 -13.26
CA GLU A 221 -7.58 -12.67 -14.28
C GLU A 221 -7.45 -11.29 -13.67
N MET A 222 -6.52 -10.48 -14.18
CA MET A 222 -6.44 -9.05 -13.86
C MET A 222 -6.89 -8.24 -15.07
N VAL A 223 -7.83 -7.32 -14.84
CA VAL A 223 -8.27 -6.32 -15.82
C VAL A 223 -7.87 -4.95 -15.29
N VAL A 224 -7.13 -4.19 -16.10
CA VAL A 224 -6.72 -2.82 -15.78
C VAL A 224 -7.37 -1.89 -16.78
N GLU A 225 -8.11 -0.89 -16.27
CA GLU A 225 -8.59 0.23 -17.07
C GLU A 225 -7.64 1.41 -16.90
N PHE A 226 -7.19 1.98 -18.01
CA PHE A 226 -6.32 3.15 -18.03
C PHE A 226 -7.09 4.46 -18.20
N SER A 227 -6.42 5.58 -17.94
CA SER A 227 -6.99 6.93 -18.08
C SER A 227 -7.33 7.27 -19.54
N ASP A 228 -6.53 6.83 -20.50
CA ASP A 228 -6.71 7.07 -21.93
C ASP A 228 -6.26 5.88 -22.81
N THR A 229 -6.55 6.00 -24.11
CA THR A 229 -6.23 4.97 -25.10
C THR A 229 -4.73 4.82 -25.32
N LEU A 230 -3.94 5.91 -25.20
CA LEU A 230 -2.48 5.89 -25.38
C LEU A 230 -1.81 4.94 -24.39
N ARG A 231 -2.15 5.01 -23.10
CA ARG A 231 -1.59 4.10 -22.08
C ARG A 231 -1.98 2.66 -22.34
N ALA A 232 -3.22 2.42 -22.75
CA ALA A 232 -3.67 1.10 -23.11
C ALA A 232 -2.94 0.58 -24.37
N ASP A 233 -2.64 1.42 -25.35
CA ASP A 233 -1.86 1.07 -26.56
C ASP A 233 -0.42 0.68 -26.18
N LEU A 234 0.23 1.48 -25.33
CA LEU A 234 1.58 1.19 -24.83
C LEU A 234 1.64 -0.14 -24.10
N VAL A 235 0.73 -0.38 -23.17
CA VAL A 235 0.68 -1.61 -22.38
C VAL A 235 0.32 -2.83 -23.21
N SER A 236 -0.44 -2.67 -24.30
CA SER A 236 -0.77 -3.77 -25.22
C SER A 236 0.44 -4.37 -25.94
N SER A 237 1.60 -3.69 -25.91
CA SER A 237 2.87 -4.24 -26.42
C SER A 237 3.53 -5.26 -25.48
N MET A 238 3.07 -5.36 -24.23
CA MET A 238 3.59 -6.29 -23.25
C MET A 238 3.10 -7.73 -23.54
N PRO A 239 3.97 -8.75 -23.48
CA PRO A 239 3.55 -10.14 -23.65
C PRO A 239 2.43 -10.56 -22.69
N LEU A 240 1.57 -11.48 -23.13
CA LEU A 240 0.41 -12.02 -22.39
C LEU A 240 -0.73 -11.02 -22.11
N VAL A 241 -0.57 -9.76 -22.49
CA VAL A 241 -1.60 -8.74 -22.35
C VAL A 241 -2.52 -8.73 -23.58
N GLU A 242 -3.82 -8.67 -23.35
CA GLU A 242 -4.85 -8.56 -24.38
C GLU A 242 -5.62 -7.25 -24.20
N ARG A 243 -5.77 -6.47 -25.27
CA ARG A 243 -6.64 -5.28 -25.30
C ARG A 243 -8.09 -5.72 -25.45
N VAL A 244 -8.93 -5.43 -24.46
CA VAL A 244 -10.33 -5.88 -24.41
C VAL A 244 -11.35 -4.75 -24.54
N ASP A 245 -10.90 -3.49 -24.48
CA ASP A 245 -11.71 -2.27 -24.66
C ASP A 245 -10.79 -1.11 -25.08
N GLY A 246 -11.34 0.05 -25.43
CA GLY A 246 -10.58 1.26 -25.75
C GLY A 246 -9.62 1.70 -24.63
N ARG A 247 -9.90 1.39 -23.36
CA ARG A 247 -9.00 1.69 -22.23
C ARG A 247 -8.65 0.50 -21.35
N LYS A 248 -9.14 -0.70 -21.65
CA LYS A 248 -8.98 -1.87 -20.78
C LYS A 248 -8.07 -2.90 -21.39
N VAL A 249 -7.15 -3.39 -20.59
CA VAL A 249 -6.33 -4.56 -20.91
C VAL A 249 -6.60 -5.67 -19.90
N ARG A 250 -6.33 -6.90 -20.32
CA ARG A 250 -6.47 -8.10 -19.51
C ARG A 250 -5.19 -8.91 -19.55
N ILE A 251 -4.85 -9.52 -18.42
CA ILE A 251 -3.84 -10.58 -18.33
C ILE A 251 -4.38 -11.74 -17.49
N LYS A 252 -4.02 -12.97 -17.87
CA LYS A 252 -4.37 -14.20 -17.14
C LYS A 252 -3.12 -15.01 -16.84
N HIS A 253 -2.99 -15.48 -15.61
CA HIS A 253 -1.91 -16.36 -15.21
C HIS A 253 -2.28 -17.16 -13.95
N ASP A 254 -1.68 -18.33 -13.75
CA ASP A 254 -1.94 -19.15 -12.55
C ASP A 254 -1.11 -18.70 -11.34
N ASP A 255 0.07 -18.12 -11.58
CA ASP A 255 0.94 -17.53 -10.56
C ASP A 255 0.64 -16.04 -10.35
N TYR A 256 0.25 -15.68 -9.13
CA TYR A 256 -0.03 -14.30 -8.74
C TYR A 256 1.20 -13.39 -8.77
N LYS A 257 2.42 -13.93 -8.60
CA LYS A 257 3.65 -13.12 -8.71
C LYS A 257 3.79 -12.53 -10.11
N VAL A 258 3.38 -13.28 -11.14
CA VAL A 258 3.36 -12.80 -12.54
C VAL A 258 2.31 -11.71 -12.71
N ILE A 259 1.12 -11.86 -12.13
CA ILE A 259 0.07 -10.82 -12.17
C ILE A 259 0.54 -9.54 -11.48
N PHE A 260 1.16 -9.66 -10.30
CA PHE A 260 1.67 -8.53 -9.53
C PHE A 260 2.79 -7.78 -10.26
N GLU A 261 3.81 -8.50 -10.74
CA GLU A 261 4.89 -7.90 -11.54
C GLU A 261 4.38 -7.32 -12.86
N ALA A 262 3.36 -7.93 -13.46
CA ALA A 262 2.74 -7.37 -14.65
C ALA A 262 2.08 -6.01 -14.36
N LEU A 263 1.38 -5.86 -13.23
CA LEU A 263 0.85 -4.57 -12.82
C LEU A 263 1.95 -3.52 -12.65
N LEU A 264 3.06 -3.86 -11.98
CA LEU A 264 4.20 -2.96 -11.83
C LEU A 264 4.78 -2.57 -13.19
N ALA A 265 5.03 -3.54 -14.07
CA ALA A 265 5.50 -3.31 -15.43
C ALA A 265 4.57 -2.37 -16.22
N MET A 266 3.25 -2.55 -16.11
CA MET A 266 2.27 -1.65 -16.74
C MET A 266 2.46 -0.21 -16.26
N THR A 267 2.73 0.02 -14.97
CA THR A 267 2.97 1.38 -14.46
C THR A 267 4.22 2.02 -15.04
N TYR A 268 5.31 1.26 -15.18
CA TYR A 268 6.55 1.73 -15.79
C TYR A 268 6.39 2.00 -17.30
N ILE A 269 5.70 1.12 -18.02
CA ILE A 269 5.37 1.33 -19.44
C ILE A 269 4.53 2.61 -19.60
N CYS A 270 3.52 2.82 -18.75
CA CYS A 270 2.71 4.03 -18.78
C CYS A 270 3.51 5.30 -18.48
N ALA A 271 4.62 5.22 -17.72
CA ALA A 271 5.46 6.38 -17.46
C ALA A 271 6.08 6.94 -18.76
N ALA A 272 6.33 6.10 -19.77
CA ALA A 272 6.80 6.53 -21.08
C ALA A 272 5.79 7.39 -21.84
N ALA A 273 4.49 7.32 -21.51
CA ALA A 273 3.47 8.17 -22.13
C ALA A 273 3.76 9.68 -21.94
N ARG A 274 4.45 10.06 -20.86
CA ARG A 274 4.86 11.45 -20.57
C ARG A 274 5.93 12.00 -21.52
N ILE A 275 6.59 11.13 -22.29
CA ILE A 275 7.66 11.48 -23.23
C ILE A 275 7.10 11.57 -24.65
N LEU A 276 6.02 10.85 -24.94
CA LEU A 276 5.44 10.74 -26.28
C LEU A 276 4.46 11.87 -26.62
N VAL A 277 4.10 12.69 -25.63
CA VAL A 277 3.15 13.82 -25.70
C VAL A 277 3.72 15.00 -24.93
#